data_AF-A0A0B1S5D3-F1
#
_entry.id   AF-A0A0B1S5D3-F1
#
_cell.length_a   1.000
_cell.length_b   1.000
_cell.length_c   1.000
_cell.angle_alpha   90.00
_cell.angle_beta   90.00
_cell.angle_gamma   90.00
#
_symmetry.space_group_name_H-M   'P 1'
#
loop_
_entity.id
_entity.type
_entity.pdbx_description
1 polymer ?
#
loop_
_entity_poly.entity_id
_entity_poly.type
_entity_poly.pdbx_seq_one_letter_code
_entity_poly.pdbx_strand_id
1 'polypeptide(L)'
;MSSKSRYKLAFIRIDTFREQVPVYYARAPEAVYIDCGRVMKGDKVYVEAVARNRPTFSNRITNFSCDEIRRRVLPPAAMMQLDYGIAYARIVYKDYVFVEEELRSSYHHQNRFCYTLDSKASADFRNKMRQLPSCLPNVYVASGNKIKQFVRLREFSVAGTVDMLQKNLI
;
A
#
# COMPACT_ATOMS: atom_id res chain seq x y z
N MET A 1 15.33 14.27 -51.28
CA MET A 1 16.06 13.07 -50.81
C MET A 1 16.30 13.19 -49.31
N SER A 2 15.65 12.29 -48.56
CA SER A 2 15.76 11.93 -47.14
C SER A 2 16.65 12.79 -46.21
N SER A 3 16.02 13.67 -45.43
CA SER A 3 16.59 14.17 -44.17
C SER A 3 16.25 13.18 -43.05
N LYS A 4 17.21 12.33 -42.66
CA LYS A 4 17.06 11.42 -41.51
C LYS A 4 17.13 12.24 -40.22
N SER A 5 15.97 12.49 -39.62
CA SER A 5 15.86 12.98 -38.24
C SER A 5 16.54 11.97 -37.30
N ARG A 6 17.65 12.38 -36.69
CA ARG A 6 18.34 11.62 -35.64
C ARG A 6 17.52 11.78 -34.36
N TYR A 7 16.67 10.80 -34.06
CA TYR A 7 16.17 10.61 -32.71
C TYR A 7 17.37 10.32 -31.80
N LYS A 8 17.75 11.31 -30.99
CA LYS A 8 18.74 11.14 -29.94
C LYS A 8 18.12 10.19 -28.93
N LEU A 9 18.54 8.93 -28.93
CA LEU A 9 18.32 8.01 -27.82
C LEU A 9 18.92 8.68 -26.58
N ALA A 10 18.06 9.26 -25.74
CA ALA A 10 18.44 9.68 -24.41
C ALA A 10 18.68 8.40 -23.61
N PHE A 11 19.93 7.94 -23.60
CA PHE A 11 20.39 7.04 -22.57
C PHE A 11 20.15 7.74 -21.23
N ILE A 12 19.20 7.21 -20.46
CA ILE A 12 19.00 7.62 -19.07
C ILE A 12 20.33 7.33 -18.37
N ARG A 13 21.10 8.39 -18.08
CA ARG A 13 22.26 8.27 -17.19
C ARG A 13 21.72 7.80 -15.85
N ILE A 14 22.24 6.68 -15.38
CA ILE A 14 21.94 6.06 -14.08
C ILE A 14 22.50 6.92 -12.92
N ASP A 15 23.07 8.09 -13.22
CA ASP A 15 23.79 8.96 -12.28
C ASP A 15 22.90 9.93 -11.46
N THR A 16 21.57 9.78 -11.49
CA THR A 16 20.67 10.56 -10.62
C THR A 16 19.92 9.70 -9.60
N PHE A 17 20.58 8.71 -9.00
CA PHE A 17 20.20 8.28 -7.66
C PHE A 17 20.76 9.31 -6.66
N ARG A 18 20.02 10.41 -6.47
CA ARG A 18 20.22 11.32 -5.34
C ARG A 18 20.14 10.44 -4.07
N GLU A 19 21.15 10.49 -3.20
CA GLU A 19 21.22 9.69 -1.96
C GLU A 19 19.85 9.64 -1.28
N GLN A 20 19.18 8.49 -1.42
CA GLN A 20 17.92 8.26 -0.73
C GLN A 20 18.29 8.03 0.73
N VAL A 21 17.92 8.96 1.60
CA VAL A 21 17.99 8.72 3.05
C VAL A 21 17.22 7.42 3.30
N PRO A 22 17.85 6.38 3.86
CA PRO A 22 17.19 5.09 4.03
C PRO A 22 15.96 5.28 4.91
N VAL A 23 14.80 5.08 4.32
CA VAL A 23 13.50 5.17 4.99
C VAL A 23 13.38 3.95 5.88
N TYR A 24 13.69 4.10 7.18
CA TYR A 24 13.60 3.00 8.13
C TYR A 24 12.16 2.85 8.63
N TYR A 25 11.47 1.88 8.07
CA TYR A 25 10.19 1.42 8.58
C TYR A 25 10.42 0.50 9.78
N ALA A 26 9.82 0.84 10.93
CA ALA A 26 9.81 -0.04 12.08
C ALA A 26 9.24 -1.42 11.67
N ARG A 27 10.00 -2.48 11.97
CA ARG A 27 9.58 -3.87 11.74
C ARG A 27 8.63 -4.32 12.83
N ALA A 28 7.69 -5.21 12.47
CA ALA A 28 6.81 -5.84 13.43
C ALA A 28 7.64 -6.56 14.53
N PRO A 29 7.30 -6.40 15.82
CA PRO A 29 8.07 -7.00 16.92
C PRO A 29 8.24 -8.51 16.79
N GLU A 30 7.23 -9.21 16.29
CA GLU A 30 7.24 -10.65 16.05
C GLU A 30 8.20 -11.10 14.94
N ALA A 31 8.63 -10.18 14.06
CA ALA A 31 9.49 -10.48 12.91
C ALA A 31 10.83 -9.74 12.95
N VAL A 32 11.13 -9.02 14.05
CA VAL A 32 12.35 -8.20 14.16
C VAL A 32 13.65 -9.02 14.11
N TYR A 33 13.58 -10.29 14.53
CA TYR A 33 14.72 -11.22 14.52
C TYR A 33 14.93 -11.92 13.16
N ILE A 34 14.03 -11.70 12.19
CA ILE A 34 14.16 -12.29 10.86
C ILE A 34 15.11 -11.46 10.00
N ASP A 35 16.11 -12.12 9.43
CA ASP A 35 17.03 -11.58 8.44
C ASP A 35 16.45 -11.78 7.04
N CYS A 36 15.80 -10.72 6.52
CA CYS A 36 15.23 -10.72 5.18
C CYS A 36 16.31 -10.92 4.10
N GLY A 37 17.56 -10.49 4.32
CA GLY A 37 18.64 -10.65 3.35
C GLY A 37 18.96 -12.12 3.12
N ARG A 38 19.01 -12.93 4.19
CA ARG A 38 19.19 -14.38 4.09
C ARG A 38 17.99 -15.07 3.46
N VAL A 39 16.77 -14.66 3.83
CA VAL A 39 15.53 -15.19 3.23
C VAL A 39 15.51 -14.93 1.72
N MET A 40 15.76 -13.71 1.28
CA MET A 40 15.72 -13.32 -0.14
C MET A 40 16.85 -13.94 -0.96
N LYS A 41 18.00 -14.21 -0.34
CA LYS A 41 19.12 -14.95 -0.98
C LYS A 41 18.88 -16.46 -1.05
N GLY A 42 17.78 -16.97 -0.48
CA GLY A 42 17.43 -18.39 -0.54
C GLY A 42 18.28 -19.28 0.37
N ASP A 43 18.74 -18.79 1.51
CA ASP A 43 19.41 -19.60 2.54
C ASP A 43 18.42 -20.64 3.11
N LYS A 44 18.45 -21.85 2.54
CA LYS A 44 17.48 -22.91 2.86
C LYS A 44 17.51 -23.30 4.34
N VAL A 45 18.69 -23.45 4.92
CA VAL A 45 18.87 -23.86 6.33
C VAL A 45 18.25 -22.81 7.25
N TYR A 46 18.47 -21.53 6.95
CA TYR A 46 17.86 -20.44 7.70
C TYR A 46 16.34 -20.39 7.52
N VAL A 47 15.86 -20.48 6.29
CA VAL A 47 14.43 -20.43 5.97
C VAL A 47 13.68 -21.57 6.66
N GLU A 48 14.24 -22.78 6.68
CA GLU A 48 13.67 -23.94 7.41
C GLU A 48 13.67 -23.71 8.93
N ALA A 49 14.69 -23.08 9.49
CA ALA A 49 14.72 -22.72 10.91
C ALA A 49 13.65 -21.67 11.27
N VAL A 50 13.47 -20.65 10.42
CA VAL A 50 12.41 -19.64 10.58
C VAL A 50 11.03 -20.28 10.39
N ALA A 51 10.87 -21.19 9.44
CA ALA A 51 9.60 -21.87 9.18
C ALA A 51 9.12 -22.71 10.37
N ARG A 52 10.05 -23.36 11.10
CA ARG A 52 9.73 -24.11 12.33
C ARG A 52 9.20 -23.23 13.45
N ASN A 53 9.65 -21.96 13.52
CA ASN A 53 9.23 -20.97 14.51
C ASN A 53 8.59 -19.77 13.81
N ARG A 54 7.60 -20.05 12.96
CA ARG A 54 6.92 -19.03 12.15
C ARG A 54 6.32 -17.94 13.05
N PRO A 55 6.63 -16.66 12.83
CA PRO A 55 5.94 -15.57 13.52
C PRO A 55 4.45 -15.65 13.27
N THR A 56 3.68 -15.56 14.34
CA THR A 56 2.23 -15.41 14.23
C THR A 56 1.90 -13.93 14.24
N PHE A 57 1.01 -13.54 13.33
CA PHE A 57 0.51 -12.18 13.27
C PHE A 57 -0.21 -11.86 14.60
N SER A 58 0.24 -10.81 15.29
CA SER A 58 -0.36 -10.42 16.57
C SER A 58 -1.12 -9.10 16.44
N ASN A 59 -2.44 -9.13 16.70
CA ASN A 59 -3.28 -7.94 16.65
C ASN A 59 -3.13 -7.12 17.94
N ARG A 60 -2.02 -6.40 18.07
CA ARG A 60 -1.67 -5.63 19.27
C ARG A 60 -2.01 -4.14 19.17
N ILE A 61 -2.61 -3.69 18.07
CA ILE A 61 -2.97 -2.28 17.91
C ILE A 61 -4.14 -1.96 18.84
N THR A 62 -3.87 -1.17 19.87
CA THR A 62 -4.87 -0.67 20.82
C THR A 62 -5.20 0.80 20.61
N ASN A 63 -4.28 1.57 20.01
CA ASN A 63 -4.44 3.01 19.78
C ASN A 63 -4.74 3.32 18.30
N PHE A 64 -5.93 3.85 18.06
CA PHE A 64 -6.47 4.21 16.74
C PHE A 64 -6.60 5.73 16.57
N SER A 65 -5.92 6.54 17.39
CA SER A 65 -5.84 7.99 17.17
C SER A 65 -5.18 8.30 15.82
N CYS A 66 -5.54 9.43 15.22
CA CYS A 66 -4.99 9.80 13.92
C CYS A 66 -3.46 9.99 13.92
N ASP A 67 -2.88 10.41 15.04
CA ASP A 67 -1.43 10.56 15.16
C ASP A 67 -0.73 9.21 15.08
N GLU A 68 -1.28 8.20 15.76
CA GLU A 68 -0.76 6.84 15.71
C GLU A 68 -0.99 6.17 14.35
N ILE A 69 -2.15 6.36 13.73
CA ILE A 69 -2.41 5.87 12.36
C ILE A 69 -1.43 6.50 11.38
N ARG A 70 -1.21 7.82 11.45
CA ARG A 70 -0.25 8.51 10.57
C ARG A 70 1.17 8.03 10.80
N ARG A 71 1.59 7.87 12.06
CA ARG A 71 2.92 7.35 12.39
C ARG A 71 3.18 5.96 11.82
N ARG A 72 2.16 5.10 11.77
CA ARG A 72 2.27 3.75 11.24
C ARG A 72 2.12 3.68 9.72
N VAL A 73 1.31 4.53 9.08
CA VAL A 73 1.07 4.47 7.63
C VAL A 73 2.03 5.35 6.83
N LEU A 74 2.29 6.58 7.28
CA LEU A 74 3.05 7.55 6.51
C LEU A 74 4.55 7.23 6.54
N PRO A 75 5.27 7.51 5.43
CA PRO A 75 6.72 7.40 5.42
C PRO A 75 7.36 8.41 6.40
N PRO A 76 8.45 8.04 7.07
CA PRO A 76 9.19 8.94 7.95
C PRO A 76 9.93 10.07 7.20
N ALA A 77 10.02 9.98 5.86
CA ALA A 77 10.68 10.98 5.02
C ALA A 77 9.77 11.39 3.86
N ALA A 78 10.03 12.59 3.31
CA ALA A 78 9.32 13.08 2.14
C ALA A 78 9.59 12.15 0.93
N MET A 79 8.51 11.74 0.26
CA MET A 79 8.60 10.95 -0.96
C MET A 79 8.81 11.85 -2.17
N MET A 80 9.58 11.38 -3.14
CA MET A 80 9.74 12.06 -4.43
C MET A 80 8.42 12.04 -5.19
N GLN A 81 8.14 13.10 -5.96
CA GLN A 81 6.96 13.12 -6.82
C GLN A 81 7.01 11.99 -7.84
N LEU A 82 5.86 11.36 -8.06
CA LEU A 82 5.63 10.38 -9.11
C LEU A 82 5.12 11.09 -10.37
N ASP A 83 5.48 10.57 -11.54
CA ASP A 83 4.95 11.05 -12.83
C ASP A 83 3.44 10.87 -12.94
N TYR A 84 2.90 9.83 -12.30
CA TYR A 84 1.48 9.54 -12.21
C TYR A 84 1.16 8.84 -10.89
N GLY A 85 -0.07 9.01 -10.39
CA GLY A 85 -0.55 8.31 -9.21
C GLY A 85 -1.20 6.96 -9.56
N ILE A 86 -1.25 6.07 -8.58
CA ILE A 86 -1.97 4.80 -8.66
C ILE A 86 -3.23 4.87 -7.81
N ALA A 87 -4.34 4.37 -8.35
CA ALA A 87 -5.57 4.18 -7.59
C ALA A 87 -5.73 2.71 -7.19
N TYR A 88 -5.79 2.44 -5.90
CA TYR A 88 -6.01 1.13 -5.33
C TYR A 88 -7.49 0.93 -5.02
N ALA A 89 -8.07 -0.18 -5.48
CA ALA A 89 -9.44 -0.57 -5.16
C ALA A 89 -9.44 -1.97 -4.56
N ARG A 90 -9.85 -2.11 -3.28
CA ARG A 90 -9.76 -3.36 -2.53
C ARG A 90 -11.05 -3.68 -1.80
N ILE A 91 -11.45 -4.94 -1.80
CA ILE A 91 -12.52 -5.45 -0.93
C ILE A 91 -11.88 -6.05 0.31
N VAL A 92 -12.34 -5.66 1.50
CA VAL A 92 -11.76 -6.11 2.77
C VAL A 92 -12.86 -6.55 3.75
N TYR A 93 -12.58 -7.56 4.57
CA TYR A 93 -13.56 -8.13 5.49
C TYR A 93 -13.05 -8.43 6.91
N LYS A 94 -11.73 -8.55 7.12
CA LYS A 94 -11.09 -8.86 8.40
C LYS A 94 -9.64 -8.34 8.46
N ASP A 95 -9.01 -8.52 9.62
CA ASP A 95 -7.57 -8.28 9.85
C ASP A 95 -7.13 -6.83 9.54
N TYR A 96 -7.64 -5.88 10.31
CA TYR A 96 -7.38 -4.43 10.11
C TYR A 96 -5.89 -4.09 10.01
N VAL A 97 -5.06 -4.68 10.88
CA VAL A 97 -3.61 -4.41 10.89
C VAL A 97 -2.96 -4.85 9.58
N PHE A 98 -3.39 -5.98 9.01
CA PHE A 98 -2.89 -6.40 7.70
C PHE A 98 -3.26 -5.39 6.62
N VAL A 99 -4.50 -4.87 6.64
CA VAL A 99 -4.93 -3.79 5.72
C VAL A 99 -4.08 -2.53 5.89
N GLU A 100 -3.72 -2.17 7.12
CA GLU A 100 -2.86 -1.02 7.43
C GLU A 100 -1.41 -1.24 6.93
N GLU A 101 -0.84 -2.44 7.09
CA GLU A 101 0.48 -2.81 6.53
C GLU A 101 0.46 -2.83 4.99
N GLU A 102 -0.63 -3.32 4.39
CA GLU A 102 -0.82 -3.31 2.94
C GLU A 102 -0.96 -1.88 2.40
N LEU A 103 -1.59 -0.98 3.17
CA LEU A 103 -1.66 0.45 2.86
C LEU A 103 -0.27 1.08 2.95
N ARG A 104 0.42 0.89 4.08
CA ARG A 104 1.78 1.40 4.34
C ARG A 104 2.77 1.01 3.25
N SER A 105 2.76 -0.25 2.81
CA SER A 105 3.70 -0.75 1.80
C SER A 105 3.51 -0.13 0.40
N SER A 106 2.35 0.45 0.12
CA SER A 106 1.99 1.06 -1.17
C SER A 106 1.71 2.56 -1.08
N TYR A 107 1.84 3.14 0.11
CA TYR A 107 1.42 4.51 0.37
C TYR A 107 2.28 5.51 -0.41
N HIS A 108 1.61 6.34 -1.19
CA HIS A 108 2.18 7.56 -1.75
C HIS A 108 1.13 8.66 -1.65
N HIS A 109 1.54 9.92 -1.43
CA HIS A 109 0.58 11.03 -1.32
C HIS A 109 -0.21 11.27 -2.61
N GLN A 110 0.40 10.98 -3.77
CA GLN A 110 -0.28 11.01 -5.07
C GLN A 110 -1.13 9.75 -5.34
N ASN A 111 -0.98 8.67 -4.57
CA ASN A 111 -1.83 7.48 -4.72
C ASN A 111 -3.18 7.70 -4.04
N ARG A 112 -4.21 7.00 -4.52
CA ARG A 112 -5.56 6.99 -3.94
C ARG A 112 -5.93 5.58 -3.52
N PHE A 113 -6.56 5.43 -2.37
CA PHE A 113 -6.91 4.13 -1.82
C PHE A 113 -8.40 4.06 -1.54
N CYS A 114 -9.10 3.12 -2.16
CA CYS A 114 -10.52 2.89 -2.00
C CYS A 114 -10.75 1.48 -1.45
N TYR A 115 -11.37 1.41 -0.28
CA TYR A 115 -11.73 0.14 0.36
C TYR A 115 -13.25 -0.03 0.36
N THR A 116 -13.71 -1.17 -0.14
CA THR A 116 -15.10 -1.61 -0.01
C THR A 116 -15.18 -2.65 1.09
N LEU A 117 -16.05 -2.41 2.08
CA LEU A 117 -16.24 -3.37 3.18
C LEU A 117 -17.22 -4.46 2.78
N ASP A 118 -16.79 -5.72 2.90
CA ASP A 118 -17.65 -6.88 2.70
C ASP A 118 -18.86 -6.85 3.66
N SER A 119 -20.01 -7.35 3.21
CA SER A 119 -21.23 -7.37 4.02
C SER A 119 -21.07 -8.23 5.29
N LYS A 120 -20.22 -9.26 5.24
CA LYS A 120 -19.91 -10.19 6.35
C LYS A 120 -18.87 -9.65 7.34
N ALA A 121 -18.29 -8.48 7.07
CA ALA A 121 -17.29 -7.88 7.95
C ALA A 121 -17.88 -7.53 9.32
N SER A 122 -17.15 -7.81 10.40
CA SER A 122 -17.61 -7.53 11.77
C SER A 122 -17.78 -6.03 12.02
N ALA A 123 -18.66 -5.65 12.96
CA ALA A 123 -18.87 -4.25 13.32
C ALA A 123 -17.58 -3.56 13.79
N ASP A 124 -16.77 -4.24 14.60
CA ASP A 124 -15.45 -3.76 15.05
C ASP A 124 -14.52 -3.45 13.88
N PHE A 125 -14.38 -4.38 12.93
CA PHE A 125 -13.55 -4.17 11.74
C PHE A 125 -14.05 -3.00 10.89
N ARG A 126 -15.37 -2.90 10.68
CA ARG A 126 -15.97 -1.79 9.92
C ARG A 126 -15.68 -0.44 10.60
N ASN A 127 -15.80 -0.38 11.93
CA ASN A 127 -15.53 0.84 12.70
C ASN A 127 -14.06 1.26 12.61
N LYS A 128 -13.12 0.31 12.66
CA LYS A 128 -11.69 0.58 12.48
C LYS A 128 -11.37 1.07 11.07
N MET A 129 -11.90 0.42 10.04
CA MET A 129 -11.71 0.86 8.65
C MET A 129 -12.25 2.27 8.40
N ARG A 130 -13.44 2.59 8.93
CA ARG A 130 -14.07 3.92 8.77
C ARG A 130 -13.30 5.07 9.44
N GLN A 131 -12.34 4.79 10.32
CA GLN A 131 -11.47 5.82 10.90
C GLN A 131 -10.32 6.23 9.97
N LEU A 132 -9.95 5.40 8.99
CA LEU A 132 -8.83 5.73 8.11
C LEU A 132 -9.03 7.03 7.32
N PRO A 133 -10.20 7.30 6.69
CA PRO A 133 -10.41 8.53 5.92
C PRO A 133 -10.34 9.82 6.73
N SER A 134 -10.60 9.80 8.04
CA SER A 134 -10.47 11.00 8.88
C SER A 134 -9.01 11.34 9.18
N CYS A 135 -8.10 10.37 9.06
CA CYS A 135 -6.69 10.55 9.35
C CYS A 135 -5.84 10.70 8.07
N LEU A 136 -6.23 10.04 6.99
CA LEU A 136 -5.49 9.94 5.73
C LEU A 136 -6.36 10.46 4.56
N PRO A 137 -6.09 11.65 4.01
CA PRO A 137 -7.00 12.33 3.08
C PRO A 137 -7.13 11.66 1.70
N ASN A 138 -6.19 10.77 1.35
CA ASN A 138 -6.18 10.00 0.12
C ASN A 138 -6.75 8.57 0.28
N VAL A 139 -7.38 8.28 1.42
CA VAL A 139 -8.03 7.00 1.74
C VAL A 139 -9.54 7.19 1.80
N TYR A 140 -10.28 6.27 1.18
CA TYR A 140 -11.73 6.27 1.08
C TYR A 140 -12.27 4.90 1.48
N VAL A 141 -13.38 4.88 2.22
CA VAL A 141 -14.02 3.63 2.66
C VAL A 141 -15.50 3.66 2.33
N ALA A 142 -15.89 2.82 1.38
CA ALA A 142 -17.28 2.62 1.00
C ALA A 142 -17.90 1.47 1.82
N SER A 143 -19.15 1.64 2.23
CA SER A 143 -19.96 0.55 2.77
C SER A 143 -21.22 0.38 1.94
N GLY A 144 -21.47 -0.82 1.43
CA GLY A 144 -22.76 -1.29 0.89
C GLY A 144 -23.52 -0.34 -0.04
N ASN A 145 -23.57 -0.68 -1.33
CA ASN A 145 -24.43 -0.10 -2.39
C ASN A 145 -24.27 1.39 -2.73
N LYS A 146 -23.35 2.12 -2.10
CA LYS A 146 -23.00 3.49 -2.49
C LYS A 146 -21.51 3.63 -2.82
N ILE A 147 -21.05 3.01 -3.90
CA ILE A 147 -19.82 3.47 -4.58
C ILE A 147 -20.23 4.65 -5.46
N LYS A 148 -20.57 5.77 -4.84
CA LYS A 148 -20.70 7.07 -5.54
C LYS A 148 -19.45 7.94 -5.32
N GLN A 149 -18.38 7.36 -4.78
CA GLN A 149 -17.11 8.05 -4.68
C GLN A 149 -16.46 8.04 -6.06
N PHE A 150 -16.87 9.00 -6.88
CA PHE A 150 -16.38 9.20 -8.23
C PHE A 150 -14.96 9.76 -8.16
N VAL A 151 -13.99 8.92 -7.77
CA VAL A 151 -12.60 9.16 -8.14
C VAL A 151 -12.60 9.04 -9.65
N ARG A 152 -12.28 10.13 -10.36
CA ARG A 152 -12.13 10.09 -11.82
C ARG A 152 -10.86 9.26 -12.11
N LEU A 153 -11.01 7.93 -12.10
CA LEU A 153 -9.91 6.97 -12.23
C LEU A 153 -9.20 7.06 -13.58
N ARG A 154 -9.75 7.78 -14.57
CA ARG A 154 -9.13 7.97 -15.89
C ARG A 154 -7.74 8.63 -15.83
N GLU A 155 -7.43 9.35 -14.76
CA GLU A 155 -6.12 9.99 -14.53
C GLU A 155 -5.13 9.06 -13.80
N PHE A 156 -5.53 7.83 -13.44
CA PHE A 156 -4.77 6.94 -12.57
C PHE A 156 -4.68 5.53 -13.18
N SER A 157 -3.52 4.90 -13.05
CA SER A 157 -3.44 3.45 -13.23
C SER A 157 -4.14 2.76 -12.06
N VAL A 158 -4.99 1.76 -12.33
CA VAL A 158 -5.79 1.11 -11.29
C VAL A 158 -5.19 -0.24 -10.90
N ALA A 159 -4.95 -0.45 -9.60
CA ALA A 159 -4.46 -1.70 -9.03
C ALA A 159 -5.50 -2.30 -8.07
N GLY A 160 -5.91 -3.55 -8.27
CA GLY A 160 -6.92 -4.18 -7.43
C GLY A 160 -7.51 -5.47 -8.01
N THR A 161 -8.43 -6.08 -7.27
CA THR A 161 -9.21 -7.22 -7.76
C THR A 161 -10.16 -6.75 -8.86
N VAL A 162 -10.03 -7.37 -10.03
CA VAL A 162 -10.60 -6.95 -11.32
C VAL A 162 -12.15 -6.93 -11.34
N ASP A 163 -12.79 -7.55 -10.34
CA ASP A 163 -14.22 -7.87 -10.38
C ASP A 163 -15.19 -6.71 -10.03
N MET A 164 -14.70 -5.57 -9.52
CA MET A 164 -15.58 -4.41 -9.21
C MET A 164 -15.52 -3.26 -10.22
N LEU A 165 -14.55 -3.21 -11.11
CA LEU A 165 -14.35 -2.05 -11.99
C LEU A 165 -15.00 -2.18 -13.37
N GLN A 166 -15.41 -3.39 -13.77
CA GLN A 166 -15.98 -3.62 -15.11
C GLN A 166 -17.51 -3.59 -15.18
N LYS A 167 -18.25 -3.61 -14.07
CA LYS A 167 -19.73 -3.76 -14.14
C LYS A 167 -20.56 -2.48 -14.21
N ASN A 168 -19.97 -1.28 -14.18
CA ASN A 168 -20.73 -0.01 -14.27
C ASN A 168 -20.03 1.07 -15.13
N LEU A 169 -19.28 0.67 -16.16
CA LEU A 169 -18.59 1.59 -17.08
C LEU A 169 -18.99 1.41 -18.56
N ILE A 170 -20.13 0.78 -18.82
CA ILE A 170 -20.86 0.84 -20.10
C ILE A 170 -22.29 1.30 -19.79
#